data_AF-A0A4Y7SAV6-F1
#
_entry.id   AF-A0A4Y7SAV6-F1
#
_cell.length_a   1.000
_cell.length_b   1.000
_cell.length_c   1.000
_cell.angle_alpha   90.00
_cell.angle_beta   90.00
_cell.angle_gamma   90.00
#
_symmetry.space_group_name_H-M   'P 1'
#
loop_
_entity.id
_entity.type
_entity.pdbx_description
1 polymer ?
#
loop_
_entity_poly.entity_id
_entity_poly.type
_entity_poly.pdbx_seq_one_letter_code
_entity_poly.pdbx_strand_id
1 'polypeptide(L)'
;MLRHPSAFTSSTKQDVPTELVLIDFGLSFVSTLVEDKAVDLYVLERAFASTHPDSEPMFASVLQAYERALTAREWKAVKNRLDDVRLRGRKRSMVG
;
A
#
# COMPACT_ATOMS: atom_id res chain seq x y z
N MET A 1 -37.69 32.34 -4.26
CA MET A 1 -36.61 32.92 -3.44
C MET A 1 -35.50 31.90 -3.33
N LEU A 2 -34.42 32.08 -4.09
CA LEU A 2 -33.25 31.20 -4.10
C LEU A 2 -32.44 31.44 -2.80
N ARG A 3 -32.26 30.39 -1.99
CA ARG A 3 -31.41 30.46 -0.78
C ARG A 3 -29.93 30.41 -1.17
N HIS A 4 -29.17 31.31 -0.57
CA HIS A 4 -27.74 31.51 -0.77
C HIS A 4 -26.91 30.28 -0.28
N PRO A 5 -25.75 29.95 -0.90
CA PRO A 5 -24.99 28.71 -0.64
C PRO A 5 -24.27 28.63 0.71
N SER A 6 -24.37 29.67 1.55
CA SER A 6 -23.64 29.74 2.84
C SER A 6 -24.16 28.82 3.92
N ALA A 7 -25.26 28.09 3.70
CA ALA A 7 -25.84 27.20 4.71
C ALA A 7 -25.11 25.85 4.83
N PHE A 8 -24.10 25.57 3.99
CA PHE A 8 -23.32 24.34 4.03
C PHE A 8 -21.93 24.53 4.67
N THR A 9 -21.78 25.47 5.62
CA THR A 9 -20.70 25.34 6.60
C THR A 9 -21.18 24.42 7.71
N SER A 10 -21.00 23.11 7.50
CA SER A 10 -21.16 22.12 8.56
C SER A 10 -20.13 22.39 9.66
N SER A 11 -20.53 23.20 10.63
CA SER A 11 -19.82 23.44 11.88
C SER A 11 -20.08 22.25 12.79
N THR A 12 -19.36 21.15 12.54
CA THR A 12 -18.99 20.07 13.47
C THR A 12 -18.34 18.94 12.65
N LYS A 13 -17.03 19.01 12.42
CA LYS A 13 -16.26 17.79 12.13
C LYS A 13 -16.25 16.98 13.42
N GLN A 14 -17.13 15.98 13.55
CA GLN A 14 -16.84 14.92 14.48
C GLN A 14 -15.65 14.16 13.89
N ASP A 15 -14.48 14.30 14.52
CA ASP A 15 -13.31 13.45 14.25
C ASP A 15 -13.64 12.05 14.74
N VAL A 16 -14.41 11.31 13.96
CA VAL A 16 -14.53 9.87 14.16
C VAL A 16 -13.21 9.28 13.68
N PRO A 17 -12.41 8.64 14.54
CA PRO A 17 -11.15 8.06 14.12
C PRO A 17 -11.41 6.96 13.08
N THR A 18 -10.75 7.05 11.94
CA THR A 18 -10.79 5.99 10.93
C THR A 18 -10.01 4.80 11.46
N GLU A 19 -10.70 3.68 11.68
CA GLU A 19 -10.08 2.41 12.05
C GLU A 19 -9.74 1.60 10.78
N LEU A 20 -8.50 1.10 10.69
CA LEU A 20 -8.04 0.24 9.61
C LEU A 20 -7.89 -1.19 10.15
N VAL A 21 -8.61 -2.13 9.55
CA VAL A 21 -8.52 -3.56 9.86
C VAL A 21 -8.12 -4.36 8.63
N LEU A 22 -7.30 -5.39 8.83
CA LEU A 22 -6.97 -6.37 7.80
C LEU A 22 -8.00 -7.50 7.81
N ILE A 23 -8.42 -7.94 6.63
CA ILE A 23 -9.40 -9.01 6.44
C ILE A 23 -8.88 -10.02 5.41
N ASP A 24 -9.61 -11.12 5.24
CA ASP A 24 -9.34 -12.17 4.25
C ASP A 24 -7.99 -12.90 4.45
N PHE A 25 -7.86 -13.57 5.60
CA PHE A 25 -6.68 -14.35 5.98
C PHE A 25 -6.66 -15.78 5.40
N GLY A 26 -7.51 -16.12 4.42
CA GLY A 26 -7.69 -17.50 3.93
C GLY A 26 -6.45 -18.13 3.27
N LEU A 27 -5.55 -17.30 2.74
CA LEU A 27 -4.25 -17.72 2.17
C LEU A 27 -3.06 -17.26 3.01
N SER A 28 -3.32 -16.62 4.14
CA SER A 28 -2.25 -16.08 4.99
C SER A 28 -1.54 -17.18 5.76
N PHE A 29 -0.28 -16.94 6.10
CA PHE A 29 0.50 -17.77 7.01
C PHE A 29 1.56 -16.94 7.73
N VAL A 30 2.04 -17.42 8.86
CA VAL A 30 3.12 -16.75 9.60
C VAL A 30 4.45 -17.04 8.91
N SER A 31 5.14 -15.99 8.45
CA SER A 31 6.45 -16.12 7.81
C SER A 31 7.46 -15.06 8.27
N THR A 32 8.70 -15.52 8.45
CA THR A 32 9.88 -14.69 8.67
C THR A 32 10.69 -14.49 7.38
N LEU A 33 10.31 -15.12 6.27
CA LEU A 33 11.03 -15.03 5.02
C LEU A 33 10.90 -13.64 4.39
N VAL A 34 12.02 -13.13 3.89
CA VAL A 34 12.08 -11.84 3.19
C VAL A 34 11.31 -11.90 1.86
N GLU A 35 11.30 -13.07 1.21
CA GLU A 35 10.55 -13.31 -0.04
C GLU A 35 9.05 -13.04 0.16
N ASP A 36 8.44 -13.67 1.17
CA ASP A 36 7.00 -13.58 1.39
C ASP A 36 6.58 -12.13 1.68
N LYS A 37 7.35 -11.41 2.52
CA LYS A 37 7.11 -9.98 2.80
C LYS A 37 7.19 -9.11 1.54
N ALA A 38 8.16 -9.39 0.67
CA ALA A 38 8.33 -8.67 -0.58
C ALA A 38 7.21 -8.97 -1.59
N VAL A 39 6.74 -10.23 -1.63
CA VAL A 39 5.60 -10.63 -2.46
C VAL A 39 4.32 -9.95 -1.96
N ASP A 40 4.06 -9.91 -0.66
CA ASP A 40 2.90 -9.21 -0.08
C ASP A 40 2.89 -7.72 -0.46
N LEU A 41 4.03 -7.03 -0.28
CA LEU A 41 4.19 -5.62 -0.65
C LEU A 41 3.98 -5.41 -2.16
N TYR A 42 4.45 -6.33 -2.99
CA TYR A 42 4.25 -6.26 -4.44
C TYR A 42 2.80 -6.46 -4.85
N VAL A 43 2.09 -7.41 -4.24
CA VAL A 43 0.64 -7.61 -4.47
C VAL A 43 -0.12 -6.34 -4.11
N LEU A 44 0.20 -5.74 -2.95
CA LEU A 44 -0.40 -4.48 -2.52
C LEU A 44 -0.09 -3.33 -3.50
N GLU A 45 1.15 -3.19 -3.96
CA GLU A 45 1.56 -2.21 -4.98
C GLU A 45 0.68 -2.31 -6.23
N ARG A 46 0.47 -3.54 -6.73
CA ARG A 46 -0.35 -3.81 -7.91
C ARG A 46 -1.82 -3.49 -7.67
N ALA A 47 -2.34 -3.72 -6.46
CA ALA A 47 -3.69 -3.36 -6.08
C ALA A 47 -3.91 -1.83 -6.05
N PHE A 48 -2.93 -1.05 -5.56
CA PHE A 48 -2.97 0.40 -5.65
C PHE A 48 -2.98 0.87 -7.11
N ALA A 49 -2.03 0.38 -7.91
CA ALA A 49 -1.87 0.75 -9.31
C ALA A 49 -3.06 0.40 -10.21
N SER A 50 -3.92 -0.55 -9.82
CA SER A 50 -5.11 -0.92 -10.60
C SER A 50 -6.30 0.02 -10.39
N THR A 51 -6.29 0.84 -9.33
CA THR A 51 -7.44 1.65 -8.93
C THR A 51 -7.40 3.09 -9.45
N HIS A 52 -6.24 3.74 -9.51
CA HIS A 52 -6.13 5.15 -9.89
C HIS A 52 -4.71 5.48 -10.42
N PRO A 53 -4.55 6.30 -11.47
CA PRO A 53 -3.23 6.68 -12.01
C PRO A 53 -2.34 7.40 -10.98
N ASP A 54 -2.91 8.17 -10.06
CA ASP A 54 -2.17 8.84 -8.96
C ASP A 54 -2.01 7.97 -7.69
N SER A 55 -1.92 6.65 -7.82
CA SER A 55 -1.77 5.77 -6.65
C SER A 55 -0.34 5.69 -6.10
N GLU A 56 0.66 6.17 -6.84
CA GLU A 56 2.07 6.09 -6.45
C GLU A 56 2.38 6.75 -5.08
N PRO A 57 1.87 7.96 -4.77
CA PRO A 57 2.11 8.58 -3.45
C PRO A 57 1.47 7.81 -2.30
N MET A 58 0.35 7.12 -2.56
CA MET A 58 -0.34 6.31 -1.55
C MET A 58 0.51 5.10 -1.18
N PHE A 59 1.03 4.37 -2.18
CA PHE A 59 1.89 3.22 -1.92
C PHE A 59 3.24 3.62 -1.31
N ALA A 60 3.79 4.78 -1.69
CA ALA A 60 4.98 5.33 -1.05
C ALA A 60 4.78 5.55 0.46
N SER A 61 3.59 5.99 0.87
CA SER A 61 3.24 6.15 2.29
C SER A 61 3.20 4.80 3.03
N VAL A 62 2.74 3.73 2.37
CA VAL A 62 2.78 2.36 2.91
C VAL A 62 4.22 1.90 3.11
N LEU A 63 5.09 2.09 2.11
CA LEU A 63 6.51 1.70 2.22
C LEU A 63 7.22 2.46 3.34
N GLN A 64 6.94 3.76 3.49
CA GLN A 64 7.52 4.56 4.57
C GLN A 64 7.07 4.08 5.96
N ALA A 65 5.79 3.74 6.12
CA ALA A 65 5.29 3.17 7.37
C ALA A 65 5.93 1.81 7.66
N TYR A 66 6.09 0.97 6.64
CA TYR A 66 6.70 -0.35 6.74
C TYR A 66 8.19 -0.26 7.13
N GLU A 67 8.92 0.70 6.55
CA GLU A 67 10.31 1.01 6.92
C GLU A 67 10.43 1.39 8.40
N ARG A 68 9.55 2.27 8.89
CA ARG A 68 9.57 2.72 10.29
C ARG A 68 9.22 1.61 11.29
N ALA A 69 8.47 0.60 10.87
CA ALA A 69 8.08 -0.52 11.71
C ALA A 69 9.17 -1.59 11.86
N LEU A 70 10.20 -1.56 11.01
CA LEU A 70 11.29 -2.55 10.98
C LEU A 70 12.63 -1.96 11.41
N THR A 71 13.58 -2.82 11.76
CA THR A 71 14.97 -2.36 11.89
C THR A 71 15.53 -1.99 10.52
N ALA A 72 16.51 -1.07 10.48
CA ALA A 72 17.16 -0.64 9.24
C ALA A 72 17.74 -1.81 8.42
N ARG A 73 18.22 -2.87 9.10
CA ARG A 73 18.74 -4.08 8.45
C ARG A 73 17.64 -4.90 7.77
N GLU A 74 16.53 -5.13 8.47
CA GLU A 74 15.39 -5.89 7.94
C GLU A 74 14.75 -5.15 6.78
N TRP A 75 14.52 -3.84 6.93
CA TRP A 75 13.98 -3.02 5.86
C TRP A 75 14.85 -3.08 4.60
N LYS A 76 16.17 -2.94 4.74
CA LYS A 76 17.10 -3.04 3.59
C LYS A 76 16.97 -4.38 2.88
N ALA A 77 16.83 -5.49 3.62
CA ALA A 77 16.66 -6.81 3.03
C ALA A 77 15.32 -6.92 2.28
N VAL A 78 14.21 -6.49 2.89
CA VAL A 78 12.88 -6.50 2.27
C VAL A 78 12.82 -5.60 1.04
N LYS A 79 13.34 -4.38 1.13
CA LYS A 79 13.36 -3.41 0.03
C LYS A 79 14.13 -3.94 -1.17
N ASN A 80 15.33 -4.49 -0.96
CA ASN A 80 16.11 -5.09 -2.04
C ASN A 80 15.35 -6.26 -2.68
N ARG A 81 14.70 -7.11 -1.86
CA ARG A 81 13.94 -8.24 -2.40
C ARG A 81 12.68 -7.80 -3.15
N LEU A 82 12.00 -6.74 -2.70
CA LEU A 82 10.87 -6.15 -3.41
C LEU A 82 11.29 -5.67 -4.81
N ASP A 83 12.47 -5.06 -4.93
CA ASP A 83 13.01 -4.66 -6.23
C ASP A 83 13.26 -5.89 -7.15
N ASP A 84 13.76 -7.01 -6.62
CA ASP A 84 13.89 -8.27 -7.37
C ASP A 84 12.51 -8.86 -7.78
N VAL A 85 11.51 -8.82 -6.90
CA VAL A 85 10.14 -9.28 -7.19
C VAL A 85 9.52 -8.45 -8.31
N ARG A 86 9.68 -7.12 -8.28
CA ARG A 86 9.18 -6.21 -9.33
C ARG A 86 9.76 -6.55 -10.70
N LEU A 87 11.04 -6.91 -10.77
CA LEU A 87 11.69 -7.30 -12.03
C LEU A 87 11.14 -8.62 -12.57
N ARG A 88 10.81 -9.58 -11.70
CA ARG A 88 10.21 -10.87 -12.08
C ARG A 88 8.75 -10.76 -12.48
N GLY A 89 7.99 -9.87 -11.83
CA GLY A 89 6.54 -9.70 -12.04
C GLY A 89 6.16 -8.94 -13.32
N ARG A 90 7.09 -8.23 -13.96
CA ARG A 90 6.87 -7.73 -15.33
C ARG A 90 6.83 -8.93 -16.26
N LYS A 91 5.78 -9.06 -17.09
CA LYS A 91 5.82 -9.97 -18.26
C LYS A 91 7.12 -9.68 -19.01
N ARG A 92 8.10 -10.57 -18.89
CA ARG A 92 9.28 -10.52 -19.77
C ARG A 92 8.74 -10.68 -21.17
N SER A 93 8.92 -9.65 -22.00
CA SER A 93 8.68 -9.78 -23.44
C SER A 93 9.58 -10.92 -23.91
N MET A 94 8.99 -12.05 -24.27
CA MET A 94 9.68 -13.16 -24.92
C MET A 94 9.94 -12.76 -26.36
N VAL A 95 10.83 -11.79 -26.57
CA VAL A 95 11.40 -11.50 -27.88
C VAL A 95 12.77 -12.16 -27.87
N GLY A 96 12.79 -13.40 -28.37
CA GLY A 96 13.98 -14.01 -28.96
C GLY A 96 14.07 -13.63 -30.43
#